data_AF-A0A0V0QT55-F1
#
_entry.id   AF-A0A0V0QT55-F1
#
_cell.length_a   1.000
_cell.length_b   1.000
_cell.length_c   1.000
_cell.angle_alpha   90.00
_cell.angle_beta   90.00
_cell.angle_gamma   90.00
#
_symmetry.space_group_name_H-M   'P 1'
#
loop_
_entity.id
_entity.type
_entity.pdbx_description
1 polymer ?
#
loop_
_entity_poly.entity_id
_entity_poly.type
_entity_poly.pdbx_seq_one_letter_code
_entity_poly.pdbx_strand_id
1 'polypeptide(L)'
;MDKTLTKDLDQILSKFKVEQMQPKYIDAVTDLCVESYFKVTQFYQLLGMSENTFREEIKRVLKDKNVWNLSFVVIKKNSQRENLNQEQQQQQESQEKIVAAKIVRDFTGIHKQPIKVKDQTLQFKLNLEYLMFRDELEKQQKYGQVCNSYMTVVDLKYYNFGLGKLLSMYFVKMMYEMGYKRDVSLIFDLYAAKLCQKTIGGIKRSYDLTDMNIQGKLLFKDYNQGAVLYVSEFSDINVAKAISAQYVKNVKKTLQNKMRQYKNQYSMLYISPKL
;
A
#
# COMPACT_ATOMS: atom_id res chain seq x y z
N MET A 1 -18.65 3.92 19.93
CA MET A 1 -17.37 3.54 19.32
C MET A 1 -16.93 2.26 19.98
N ASP A 2 -16.82 1.18 19.21
CA ASP A 2 -16.49 -0.13 19.74
C ASP A 2 -15.06 -0.09 20.30
N LYS A 3 -14.91 -0.13 21.62
CA LYS A 3 -13.64 0.12 22.34
C LYS A 3 -12.56 -0.94 22.05
N THR A 4 -12.91 -1.98 21.31
CA THR A 4 -12.08 -3.11 20.88
C THR A 4 -11.10 -2.72 19.77
N LEU A 5 -11.52 -1.92 18.78
CA LEU A 5 -10.70 -1.64 17.58
C LEU A 5 -9.44 -0.80 17.85
N THR A 6 -9.52 0.17 18.76
CA THR A 6 -8.37 0.98 19.20
C THR A 6 -7.45 0.23 20.15
N LYS A 7 -8.01 -0.59 21.07
CA LYS A 7 -7.21 -1.44 21.98
C LYS A 7 -6.34 -2.45 21.24
N ASP A 8 -6.88 -3.08 20.19
CA ASP A 8 -6.12 -4.01 19.35
C ASP A 8 -4.91 -3.33 18.68
N LEU A 9 -5.09 -2.12 18.17
CA LEU A 9 -4.03 -1.38 17.50
C LEU A 9 -2.94 -0.93 18.47
N ASP A 10 -3.29 -0.42 19.63
CA ASP A 10 -2.31 0.01 20.64
C ASP A 10 -1.47 -1.19 21.11
N GLN A 11 -2.09 -2.36 21.27
CA GLN A 11 -1.39 -3.60 21.59
C GLN A 11 -0.43 -4.03 20.47
N ILE A 12 -0.84 -3.93 19.20
CA ILE A 12 0.05 -4.21 18.07
C ILE A 12 1.20 -3.19 18.05
N LEU A 13 0.90 -1.89 18.16
CA LEU A 13 1.89 -0.81 18.12
C LEU A 13 2.83 -0.80 19.35
N SER A 14 2.49 -1.46 20.45
CA SER A 14 3.44 -1.71 21.54
C SER A 14 4.60 -2.63 21.12
N LYS A 15 4.36 -3.56 20.18
CA LYS A 15 5.33 -4.58 19.72
C LYS A 15 5.96 -4.25 18.38
N PHE A 16 5.33 -3.38 17.60
CA PHE A 16 5.75 -3.03 16.25
C PHE A 16 5.83 -1.51 16.08
N LYS A 17 6.75 -1.06 15.23
CA LYS A 17 6.80 0.32 14.75
C LYS A 17 6.44 0.34 13.27
N VAL A 18 5.77 1.40 12.83
CA VAL A 18 5.49 1.64 11.41
C VAL A 18 6.39 2.78 10.96
N GLU A 19 7.13 2.57 9.87
CA GLU A 19 8.03 3.56 9.31
C GLU A 19 7.79 3.73 7.82
N GLN A 20 7.96 4.95 7.31
CA GLN A 20 7.89 5.21 5.88
C GLN A 20 8.98 4.39 5.15
N MET A 21 8.67 3.91 3.96
CA MET A 21 9.62 3.15 3.14
C MET A 21 10.84 4.03 2.81
N GLN A 22 12.03 3.42 2.85
CA GLN A 22 13.31 4.07 2.59
C GLN A 22 14.19 3.16 1.72
N PRO A 23 15.21 3.70 1.02
CA PRO A 23 16.11 2.90 0.17
C PRO A 23 16.74 1.71 0.90
N LYS A 24 17.11 1.89 2.18
CA LYS A 24 17.71 0.84 3.02
C LYS A 24 16.83 -0.40 3.22
N TYR A 25 15.53 -0.31 2.95
CA TYR A 25 14.60 -1.42 3.11
C TYR A 25 14.32 -2.21 1.83
N ILE A 26 14.85 -1.79 0.67
CA ILE A 26 14.48 -2.35 -0.64
C ILE A 26 14.72 -3.86 -0.69
N ASP A 27 15.92 -4.32 -0.30
CA ASP A 27 16.25 -5.76 -0.38
C ASP A 27 15.40 -6.58 0.61
N ALA A 28 15.30 -6.14 1.87
CA ALA A 28 14.51 -6.83 2.89
C ALA A 28 13.00 -6.90 2.54
N VAL A 29 12.42 -5.84 1.97
CA VAL A 29 11.03 -5.86 1.49
C VAL A 29 10.88 -6.75 0.27
N THR A 30 11.86 -6.76 -0.63
CA THR A 30 11.85 -7.64 -1.80
C THR A 30 11.85 -9.10 -1.38
N ASP A 31 12.74 -9.48 -0.46
CA ASP A 31 12.80 -10.84 0.10
C ASP A 31 11.48 -11.22 0.77
N LEU A 32 10.89 -10.29 1.54
CA LEU A 32 9.59 -10.50 2.16
C LEU A 32 8.48 -10.72 1.11
N CYS A 33 8.50 -9.99 0.00
CA CYS A 33 7.55 -10.19 -1.10
C CYS A 33 7.71 -11.57 -1.76
N VAL A 34 8.95 -12.02 -1.94
CA VAL A 34 9.20 -13.37 -2.47
C VAL A 34 8.64 -14.43 -1.52
N GLU A 35 9.02 -14.39 -0.25
CA GLU A 35 8.65 -15.43 0.71
C GLU A 35 7.15 -15.44 1.06
N SER A 36 6.54 -14.27 1.20
CA SER A 36 5.18 -14.15 1.73
C SER A 36 4.12 -13.86 0.68
N TYR A 37 4.51 -13.56 -0.56
CA TYR A 37 3.56 -13.28 -1.65
C TYR A 37 3.82 -14.17 -2.87
N PHE A 38 5.02 -14.18 -3.45
CA PHE A 38 5.29 -15.00 -4.64
C PHE A 38 5.17 -16.50 -4.38
N LYS A 39 5.70 -16.98 -3.24
CA LYS A 39 5.62 -18.41 -2.89
C LYS A 39 4.24 -18.85 -2.39
N VAL A 40 3.43 -17.90 -1.90
CA VAL A 40 2.13 -18.17 -1.26
C VAL A 40 0.98 -17.98 -2.24
N THR A 41 1.01 -16.88 -2.99
CA THR A 41 0.05 -16.63 -4.07
C THR A 41 0.53 -17.34 -5.33
N GLN A 42 -0.26 -18.30 -5.82
CA GLN A 42 0.09 -19.06 -7.02
C GLN A 42 0.01 -18.20 -8.29
N PHE A 43 -0.52 -16.97 -8.23
CA PHE A 43 -0.76 -16.10 -9.38
C PHE A 43 0.46 -15.95 -10.29
N TYR A 44 1.60 -15.52 -9.75
CA TYR A 44 2.81 -15.30 -10.56
C TYR A 44 3.43 -16.60 -11.06
N GLN A 45 3.29 -17.68 -10.31
CA GLN A 45 3.74 -19.01 -10.72
C GLN A 45 2.90 -19.54 -11.89
N LEU A 46 1.58 -19.35 -11.86
CA LEU A 46 0.65 -19.71 -12.94
C LEU A 46 0.87 -18.87 -14.20
N LEU A 47 1.32 -17.62 -14.04
CA LEU A 47 1.80 -16.79 -15.15
C LEU A 47 3.10 -17.31 -15.78
N GLY A 48 3.79 -18.27 -15.14
CA GLY A 48 5.12 -18.71 -15.56
C GLY A 48 6.21 -17.69 -15.23
N MET A 49 6.00 -16.81 -14.25
CA MET A 49 6.99 -15.82 -13.85
C MET A 49 8.03 -16.49 -12.96
N SER A 50 9.31 -16.37 -13.32
CA SER A 50 10.39 -16.84 -12.46
C SER A 50 10.52 -15.99 -11.19
N GLU A 51 11.06 -16.58 -10.11
CA GLU A 51 11.34 -15.81 -8.88
C GLU A 51 12.28 -14.63 -9.16
N ASN A 52 13.29 -14.81 -10.02
CA ASN A 52 14.21 -13.74 -10.41
C ASN A 52 13.51 -12.61 -11.15
N THR A 53 12.63 -12.92 -12.11
CA THR A 53 11.82 -11.92 -12.82
C THR A 53 10.94 -11.15 -11.83
N PHE A 54 10.29 -11.87 -10.90
CA PHE A 54 9.47 -11.24 -9.86
C PHE A 54 10.29 -10.32 -8.96
N ARG A 55 11.44 -10.79 -8.47
CA ARG A 55 12.39 -10.04 -7.64
C ARG A 55 12.84 -8.75 -8.32
N GLU A 56 13.24 -8.82 -9.58
CA GLU A 56 13.68 -7.65 -10.35
C GLU A 56 12.52 -6.66 -10.58
N GLU A 57 11.31 -7.15 -10.82
CA GLU A 57 10.13 -6.29 -10.92
C GLU A 57 9.84 -5.57 -9.58
N ILE A 58 9.87 -6.27 -8.45
CA ILE A 58 9.68 -5.64 -7.14
C ILE A 58 10.78 -4.61 -6.86
N LYS A 59 12.06 -4.93 -7.13
CA LYS A 59 13.16 -3.96 -6.98
C LYS A 59 12.99 -2.75 -7.88
N ARG A 60 12.58 -2.93 -9.14
CA ARG A 60 12.32 -1.83 -10.07
C ARG A 60 11.29 -0.86 -9.51
N VAL A 61 10.21 -1.40 -8.96
CA VAL A 61 9.11 -0.64 -8.34
C VAL A 61 9.59 0.09 -7.10
N LEU A 62 10.30 -0.63 -6.23
CA LEU A 62 10.83 -0.08 -4.99
C LEU A 62 12.04 0.85 -5.19
N LYS A 63 12.50 1.10 -6.42
CA LYS A 63 13.51 2.14 -6.72
C LYS A 63 12.87 3.50 -7.04
N ASP A 64 11.56 3.56 -7.26
CA ASP A 64 10.85 4.80 -7.54
C ASP A 64 10.62 5.59 -6.23
N LYS A 65 11.13 6.83 -6.18
CA LYS A 65 10.98 7.72 -5.03
C LYS A 65 9.53 8.06 -4.71
N ASN A 66 8.66 8.11 -5.72
CA ASN A 66 7.23 8.36 -5.53
C ASN A 66 6.56 7.21 -4.77
N VAL A 67 7.08 5.99 -4.93
CA VAL A 67 6.62 4.81 -4.18
C VAL A 67 7.03 4.93 -2.71
N TRP A 68 8.24 5.39 -2.41
CA TRP A 68 8.71 5.55 -1.03
C TRP A 68 7.83 6.49 -0.21
N ASN A 69 7.41 7.60 -0.83
CA ASN A 69 6.59 8.60 -0.16
C ASN A 69 5.22 8.08 0.28
N LEU A 70 4.71 7.05 -0.41
CA LEU A 70 3.39 6.48 -0.20
C LEU A 70 3.42 5.09 0.45
N SER A 71 4.61 4.50 0.59
CA SER A 71 4.79 3.14 1.09
C SER A 71 5.34 3.16 2.50
N PHE A 72 5.12 2.07 3.23
CA PHE A 72 5.59 1.94 4.60
C PHE A 72 5.87 0.48 4.95
N VAL A 73 6.72 0.32 5.96
CA VAL A 73 7.14 -0.96 6.53
C VAL A 73 6.71 -1.05 7.98
N VAL A 74 6.51 -2.28 8.45
CA VAL A 74 6.29 -2.59 9.85
C VAL A 74 7.52 -3.33 10.35
N ILE A 75 8.13 -2.81 11.40
CA ILE A 75 9.35 -3.34 11.98
C ILE A 75 9.05 -3.83 13.39
N LYS A 76 9.54 -5.02 13.73
CA LYS A 76 9.45 -5.54 15.09
C LYS A 76 10.30 -4.70 16.04
N LYS A 77 9.71 -4.21 17.13
CA LYS A 77 10.47 -3.55 18.20
C LYS A 77 11.27 -4.61 18.94
N ASN A 78 12.58 -4.41 19.06
CA ASN A 78 13.42 -5.25 19.92
C ASN A 78 13.27 -4.76 21.36
N SER A 79 12.78 -5.63 22.24
CA SER A 79 12.53 -5.33 23.66
C SER A 79 13.79 -5.08 24.52
N GLN A 80 14.98 -5.01 23.90
CA GLN A 80 16.28 -4.92 24.61
C GLN A 80 16.98 -3.56 24.46
N ARG A 81 16.30 -2.52 23.95
CA ARG A 81 16.93 -1.20 23.73
C ARG A 81 17.27 -0.42 25.01
N GLU A 82 16.73 -0.78 26.17
CA GLU A 82 16.80 0.09 27.35
C GLU A 82 18.13 0.05 28.13
N ASN A 83 19.07 -0.84 27.83
CA ASN A 83 20.31 -1.01 28.63
C ASN A 83 21.63 -1.14 27.83
N LEU A 84 21.73 -0.60 26.61
CA LEU A 84 22.92 -0.78 25.77
C LEU A 84 23.68 0.53 25.52
N ASN A 85 25.01 0.49 25.72
CA ASN A 85 25.94 1.59 25.44
C ASN A 85 25.99 1.92 23.93
N GLN A 86 26.40 3.15 23.58
CA GLN A 86 26.32 3.73 22.22
C GLN A 86 27.01 2.88 21.12
N GLU A 87 28.07 2.13 21.43
CA GLU A 87 28.77 1.27 20.46
C GLU A 87 27.98 -0.02 20.11
N GLN A 88 27.16 -0.54 21.03
CA GLN A 88 26.29 -1.70 20.78
C GLN A 88 25.04 -1.34 19.98
N GLN A 89 24.63 -0.06 20.01
CA GLN A 89 23.48 0.42 19.23
C GLN A 89 23.78 0.47 17.73
N GLN A 90 25.01 0.80 17.31
CA GLN A 90 25.39 0.83 15.90
C GLN A 90 25.50 -0.56 15.25
N GLN A 91 25.90 -1.60 16.01
CA GLN A 91 25.89 -2.98 15.50
C GLN A 91 24.48 -3.61 15.50
N GLN A 92 23.55 -3.18 16.36
CA GLN A 92 22.16 -3.68 16.40
C GLN A 92 21.19 -2.97 15.45
N GLU A 93 21.53 -1.79 14.89
CA GLU A 93 20.80 -1.22 13.75
C GLU A 93 20.70 -2.21 12.57
N SER A 94 21.65 -3.15 12.49
CA SER A 94 21.75 -4.22 11.49
C SER A 94 20.66 -5.31 11.57
N GLN A 95 19.77 -5.31 12.58
CA GLN A 95 18.70 -6.32 12.69
C GLN A 95 17.31 -5.71 12.99
N GLU A 96 17.01 -4.54 12.42
CA GLU A 96 15.61 -4.10 12.33
C GLU A 96 14.84 -5.06 11.40
N LYS A 97 14.18 -6.05 11.99
CA LYS A 97 13.42 -7.05 11.22
C LYS A 97 12.12 -6.43 10.69
N ILE A 98 12.08 -6.22 9.38
CA ILE A 98 10.83 -5.93 8.65
C ILE A 98 9.95 -7.18 8.70
N VAL A 99 8.74 -7.03 9.21
CA VAL A 99 7.75 -8.12 9.35
C VAL A 99 6.52 -7.91 8.48
N ALA A 100 6.37 -6.72 7.89
CA ALA A 100 5.29 -6.40 6.98
C ALA A 100 5.64 -5.18 6.12
N ALA A 101 5.03 -5.06 4.95
CA ALA A 101 5.15 -3.88 4.11
C ALA A 101 3.86 -3.62 3.31
N LYS A 102 3.58 -2.35 3.07
CA LYS A 102 2.54 -1.88 2.16
C LYS A 102 3.22 -1.03 1.08
N ILE A 103 3.21 -1.55 -0.15
CA ILE A 103 3.74 -0.87 -1.33
C ILE A 103 2.60 -0.15 -2.02
N VAL A 104 2.70 1.16 -2.14
CA VAL A 104 1.68 2.04 -2.70
C VAL A 104 2.31 2.94 -3.74
N ARG A 105 1.57 3.21 -4.81
CA ARG A 105 1.96 4.16 -5.85
C ARG A 105 0.86 5.18 -6.09
N ASP A 106 1.23 6.30 -6.69
CA ASP A 106 0.26 7.18 -7.32
C ASP A 106 -0.27 6.53 -8.61
N PHE A 107 -1.58 6.60 -8.83
CA PHE A 107 -2.23 5.94 -9.96
C PHE A 107 -1.80 6.53 -11.32
N THR A 108 -1.32 7.78 -11.36
CA THR A 108 -0.78 8.38 -12.58
C THR A 108 0.53 7.73 -13.02
N GLY A 109 1.21 6.99 -12.14
CA GLY A 109 2.38 6.17 -12.46
C GLY A 109 2.04 4.84 -13.15
N ILE A 110 0.75 4.49 -13.27
CA ILE A 110 0.32 3.31 -14.01
C ILE A 110 0.27 3.65 -15.50
N HIS A 111 0.77 2.72 -16.31
CA HIS A 111 0.88 2.92 -17.75
C HIS A 111 -0.50 2.97 -18.41
N LYS A 112 -0.73 4.05 -19.17
CA LYS A 112 -1.99 4.29 -19.91
C LYS A 112 -2.10 3.49 -21.21
N GLN A 113 -1.09 2.70 -21.53
CA GLN A 113 -1.04 1.87 -22.72
C GLN A 113 -0.20 0.62 -22.43
N PRO A 114 -0.46 -0.49 -23.13
CA PRO A 114 0.41 -1.66 -23.12
C PRO A 114 1.87 -1.28 -23.39
N ILE A 115 2.79 -1.85 -22.62
CA ILE A 115 4.22 -1.59 -22.79
C ILE A 115 4.88 -2.81 -23.42
N LYS A 116 5.90 -2.56 -24.24
CA LYS A 116 6.82 -3.60 -24.69
C LYS A 116 7.96 -3.74 -23.69
N VAL A 117 8.01 -4.89 -23.02
CA VAL A 117 9.15 -5.31 -22.20
C VAL A 117 9.70 -6.62 -22.76
N LYS A 118 11.00 -6.89 -22.53
CA LYS A 118 11.67 -8.07 -23.11
C LYS A 118 11.14 -9.39 -22.55
N ASP A 119 10.79 -9.41 -21.26
CA ASP A 119 10.24 -10.58 -20.58
C ASP A 119 8.73 -10.72 -20.92
N GLN A 120 8.37 -11.80 -21.61
CA GLN A 120 6.99 -12.01 -22.08
C GLN A 120 5.99 -12.16 -20.93
N THR A 121 6.41 -12.75 -19.81
CA THR A 121 5.55 -12.95 -18.66
C THR A 121 5.28 -11.64 -17.93
N LEU A 122 6.31 -10.80 -17.77
CA LEU A 122 6.14 -9.45 -17.25
C LEU A 122 5.27 -8.61 -18.19
N GLN A 123 5.48 -8.71 -19.50
CA GLN A 123 4.65 -8.03 -20.49
C GLN A 123 3.19 -8.44 -20.34
N PHE A 124 2.94 -9.74 -20.21
CA PHE A 124 1.60 -10.27 -20.03
C PHE A 124 0.92 -9.70 -18.77
N LYS A 125 1.63 -9.73 -17.63
CA LYS A 125 1.14 -9.17 -16.37
C LYS A 125 0.76 -7.68 -16.51
N LEU A 126 1.63 -6.87 -17.13
CA LEU A 126 1.37 -5.44 -17.32
C LEU A 126 0.16 -5.18 -18.24
N ASN A 127 -0.02 -6.01 -19.27
CA ASN A 127 -1.18 -5.93 -20.15
C ASN A 127 -2.47 -6.32 -19.43
N LEU A 128 -2.44 -7.35 -18.59
CA LEU A 128 -3.57 -7.74 -17.75
C LEU A 128 -3.96 -6.59 -16.80
N GLU A 129 -2.99 -5.98 -16.12
CA GLU A 129 -3.26 -4.82 -15.27
C GLU A 129 -3.88 -3.65 -16.05
N TYR A 130 -3.33 -3.34 -17.23
CA TYR A 130 -3.88 -2.30 -18.11
C TYR A 130 -5.35 -2.59 -18.47
N LEU A 131 -5.67 -3.82 -18.88
CA LEU A 131 -7.04 -4.22 -19.21
C LEU A 131 -7.99 -4.05 -18.02
N MET A 132 -7.55 -4.46 -16.82
CA MET A 132 -8.37 -4.36 -15.62
C MET A 132 -8.52 -2.91 -15.12
N PHE A 133 -7.53 -2.05 -15.36
CA PHE A 133 -7.58 -0.63 -14.98
C PHE A 133 -8.15 0.31 -16.05
N ARG A 134 -8.43 -0.18 -17.26
CA ARG A 134 -8.77 0.63 -18.44
C ARG A 134 -9.78 1.74 -18.14
N ASP A 135 -10.94 1.38 -17.61
CA ASP A 135 -12.02 2.33 -17.30
C ASP A 135 -11.62 3.41 -16.27
N GLU A 136 -10.66 3.11 -15.39
CA GLU A 136 -10.14 4.08 -14.41
C GLU A 136 -9.02 4.95 -14.99
N LEU A 137 -8.22 4.41 -15.91
CA LEU A 137 -7.18 5.14 -16.64
C LEU A 137 -7.76 6.20 -17.59
N GLU A 138 -8.91 5.92 -18.20
CA GLU A 138 -9.62 6.84 -19.11
C GLU A 138 -10.13 8.11 -18.42
N LYS A 139 -10.34 8.07 -17.10
CA LYS A 139 -10.89 9.19 -16.31
C LYS A 139 -9.91 10.35 -16.04
N GLN A 140 -8.73 10.35 -16.66
CA GLN A 140 -7.71 11.40 -16.56
C GLN A 140 -7.43 11.87 -15.12
N GLN A 141 -7.09 10.92 -14.24
CA GLN A 141 -6.79 11.22 -12.84
C GLN A 141 -5.59 12.17 -12.69
N LYS A 142 -5.68 13.13 -11.76
CA LYS A 142 -4.56 14.01 -11.43
C LYS A 142 -3.68 13.37 -10.35
N TYR A 143 -2.38 13.69 -10.36
CA TYR A 143 -1.45 13.29 -9.30
C TYR A 143 -2.00 13.67 -7.91
N GLY A 144 -1.83 12.78 -6.94
CA GLY A 144 -2.30 12.94 -5.57
C GLY A 144 -3.80 12.70 -5.37
N GLN A 145 -4.56 12.31 -6.39
CA GLN A 145 -6.01 12.04 -6.25
C GLN A 145 -6.33 10.56 -6.02
N VAL A 146 -5.56 9.67 -6.65
CA VAL A 146 -5.82 8.23 -6.67
C VAL A 146 -4.53 7.51 -6.39
N CYS A 147 -4.57 6.60 -5.44
CA CYS A 147 -3.46 5.70 -5.17
C CYS A 147 -3.79 4.29 -5.66
N ASN A 148 -2.73 3.50 -5.76
CA ASN A 148 -2.77 2.07 -6.03
C ASN A 148 -1.99 1.36 -4.93
N SER A 149 -2.68 0.62 -4.08
CA SER A 149 -2.11 -0.37 -3.18
C SER A 149 -1.54 -1.55 -3.98
N TYR A 150 -0.36 -1.34 -4.57
CA TYR A 150 0.32 -2.30 -5.43
C TYR A 150 0.55 -3.66 -4.77
N MET A 151 0.98 -3.66 -3.50
CA MET A 151 1.23 -4.92 -2.79
C MET A 151 1.12 -4.75 -1.28
N THR A 152 0.61 -5.77 -0.61
CA THR A 152 0.58 -5.86 0.86
C THR A 152 1.17 -7.20 1.25
N VAL A 153 2.21 -7.18 2.07
CA VAL A 153 2.93 -8.40 2.48
C VAL A 153 3.11 -8.43 3.99
N VAL A 154 2.97 -9.62 4.56
CA VAL A 154 3.14 -9.89 6.00
C VAL A 154 3.97 -11.15 6.11
N ASP A 155 5.04 -11.12 6.91
CA ASP A 155 5.85 -12.30 7.21
C ASP A 155 4.92 -13.38 7.79
N LEU A 156 4.96 -14.57 7.21
CA LEU A 156 4.09 -15.69 7.57
C LEU A 156 4.13 -16.00 9.08
N LYS A 157 5.26 -15.78 9.74
CA LYS A 157 5.41 -15.96 11.20
C LYS A 157 4.55 -14.99 12.02
N TYR A 158 4.10 -13.90 11.41
CA TYR A 158 3.35 -12.82 12.05
C TYR A 158 1.93 -12.65 11.49
N TYR A 159 1.45 -13.57 10.66
CA TYR A 159 0.14 -13.49 10.01
C TYR A 159 -1.02 -13.29 11.02
N ASN A 160 -0.97 -13.99 12.16
CA ASN A 160 -1.99 -13.93 13.22
C ASN A 160 -1.85 -12.75 14.19
N PHE A 161 -0.90 -11.83 13.97
CA PHE A 161 -0.67 -10.67 14.85
C PHE A 161 -1.52 -9.46 14.48
N GLY A 162 -2.51 -9.61 13.59
CA GLY A 162 -3.36 -8.51 13.14
C GLY A 162 -2.65 -7.49 12.24
N LEU A 163 -1.46 -7.83 11.71
CA LEU A 163 -0.66 -6.90 10.89
C LEU A 163 -1.37 -6.49 9.60
N GLY A 164 -2.16 -7.37 8.96
CA GLY A 164 -2.96 -7.00 7.79
C GLY A 164 -4.00 -5.90 8.08
N LYS A 165 -4.63 -5.95 9.27
CA LYS A 165 -5.56 -4.92 9.75
C LYS A 165 -4.81 -3.62 10.03
N LEU A 166 -3.66 -3.68 10.71
CA LEU A 166 -2.79 -2.53 10.94
C LEU A 166 -2.40 -1.85 9.62
N LEU A 167 -1.88 -2.62 8.64
CA LEU A 167 -1.47 -2.11 7.34
C LEU A 167 -2.65 -1.43 6.62
N SER A 168 -3.84 -2.04 6.65
CA SER A 168 -5.03 -1.46 6.01
C SER A 168 -5.47 -0.16 6.68
N MET A 169 -5.55 -0.13 8.02
CA MET A 169 -5.94 1.09 8.75
C MET A 169 -4.90 2.21 8.60
N TYR A 170 -3.61 1.89 8.68
CA TYR A 170 -2.53 2.87 8.54
C TYR A 170 -2.47 3.44 7.12
N PHE A 171 -2.68 2.60 6.10
CA PHE A 171 -2.78 3.04 4.71
C PHE A 171 -3.88 4.09 4.54
N VAL A 172 -5.06 3.84 5.09
CA VAL A 172 -6.22 4.74 4.99
C VAL A 172 -5.97 6.05 5.70
N LYS A 173 -5.42 5.97 6.91
CA LYS A 173 -4.98 7.12 7.70
C LYS A 173 -4.05 8.02 6.86
N MET A 174 -2.99 7.42 6.31
CA MET A 174 -1.96 8.14 5.57
C MET A 174 -2.49 8.73 4.27
N MET A 175 -3.24 7.96 3.47
CA MET A 175 -3.80 8.45 2.21
C MET A 175 -4.77 9.61 2.43
N TYR A 176 -5.64 9.51 3.45
CA TYR A 176 -6.56 10.59 3.81
C TYR A 176 -5.83 11.85 4.28
N GLU A 177 -4.80 11.72 5.12
CA GLU A 177 -3.96 12.85 5.56
C GLU A 177 -3.21 13.51 4.39
N MET A 178 -2.82 12.73 3.38
CA MET A 178 -2.15 13.21 2.17
C MET A 178 -3.13 13.78 1.13
N GLY A 179 -4.44 13.71 1.36
CA GLY A 179 -5.47 14.27 0.47
C GLY A 179 -5.87 13.39 -0.70
N TYR A 180 -5.43 12.11 -0.72
CA TYR A 180 -5.92 11.15 -1.70
C TYR A 180 -7.42 10.91 -1.50
N LYS A 181 -8.13 10.72 -2.61
CA LYS A 181 -9.59 10.58 -2.62
C LYS A 181 -10.04 9.13 -2.71
N ARG A 182 -9.24 8.28 -3.34
CA ARG A 182 -9.60 6.88 -3.58
C ARG A 182 -8.38 5.98 -3.78
N ASP A 183 -8.59 4.71 -3.51
CA ASP A 183 -7.69 3.60 -3.85
C ASP A 183 -8.30 2.82 -5.01
N VAL A 184 -7.50 2.55 -6.04
CA VAL A 184 -7.84 1.66 -7.16
C VAL A 184 -6.74 0.62 -7.29
N SER A 185 -7.05 -0.62 -6.94
CA SER A 185 -6.06 -1.70 -6.76
C SER A 185 -6.52 -3.03 -7.31
N LEU A 186 -5.56 -3.86 -7.71
CA LEU A 186 -5.82 -5.25 -8.08
C LEU A 186 -5.43 -6.14 -6.91
N ILE A 187 -6.35 -7.01 -6.53
CA ILE A 187 -6.14 -7.97 -5.45
C ILE A 187 -6.32 -9.35 -6.04
N PHE A 188 -5.23 -10.12 -6.09
CA PHE A 188 -5.21 -11.50 -6.58
C PHE A 188 -5.43 -12.53 -5.46
N ASP A 189 -5.90 -12.10 -4.29
CA ASP A 189 -6.17 -12.99 -3.14
C ASP A 189 -7.52 -12.60 -2.50
N LEU A 190 -8.50 -13.50 -2.59
CA LEU A 190 -9.84 -13.33 -2.00
C LEU A 190 -9.81 -13.05 -0.50
N TYR A 191 -8.86 -13.60 0.26
CA TYR A 191 -8.74 -13.29 1.69
C TYR A 191 -8.34 -11.82 1.89
N ALA A 192 -7.34 -11.35 1.14
CA ALA A 192 -6.93 -9.95 1.17
C ALA A 192 -8.07 -9.02 0.71
N ALA A 193 -8.84 -9.42 -0.30
CA ALA A 193 -10.00 -8.64 -0.77
C ALA A 193 -11.08 -8.51 0.32
N LYS A 194 -11.39 -9.61 1.03
CA LYS A 194 -12.32 -9.61 2.17
C LYS A 194 -11.83 -8.71 3.31
N LEU A 195 -10.53 -8.71 3.60
CA LEU A 195 -9.94 -7.84 4.62
C LEU A 195 -10.07 -6.35 4.25
N CYS A 196 -9.78 -6.00 2.99
CA CYS A 196 -9.94 -4.63 2.49
C CYS A 196 -11.41 -4.17 2.55
N GLN A 197 -12.34 -5.02 2.11
CA GLN A 197 -13.78 -4.74 2.15
C GLN A 197 -14.28 -4.43 3.57
N LYS A 198 -13.79 -5.17 4.58
CA LYS A 198 -14.13 -4.92 5.99
C LYS A 198 -13.55 -3.61 6.53
N THR A 199 -12.43 -3.13 5.98
CA THR A 199 -11.71 -1.98 6.56
C THR A 199 -12.23 -0.64 6.04
N ILE A 200 -12.47 -0.49 4.73
CA ILE A 200 -12.86 0.80 4.13
C ILE A 200 -14.10 0.76 3.25
N GLY A 201 -14.71 -0.41 3.11
CA GLY A 201 -15.94 -0.60 2.36
C GLY A 201 -15.73 -0.85 0.86
N GLY A 202 -16.79 -1.39 0.25
CA GLY A 202 -17.08 -1.48 -1.19
C GLY A 202 -16.04 -2.14 -2.10
N ILE A 203 -16.29 -3.37 -2.57
CA ILE A 203 -15.73 -3.84 -3.85
C ILE A 203 -16.67 -3.33 -4.94
N LYS A 204 -16.20 -2.45 -5.82
CA LYS A 204 -17.02 -1.93 -6.92
C LYS A 204 -17.11 -2.91 -8.09
N ARG A 205 -16.06 -3.69 -8.35
CA ARG A 205 -15.96 -4.64 -9.48
C ARG A 205 -15.09 -5.85 -9.12
N SER A 206 -15.47 -7.04 -9.57
CA SER A 206 -14.64 -8.25 -9.47
C SER A 206 -14.53 -8.90 -10.85
N TYR A 207 -13.38 -9.50 -11.14
CA TYR A 207 -13.13 -10.19 -12.40
C TYR A 207 -12.70 -11.62 -12.09
N ASP A 208 -13.47 -12.60 -12.54
CA ASP A 208 -13.02 -13.98 -12.45
C ASP A 208 -11.93 -14.22 -13.49
N LEU A 209 -10.76 -14.68 -13.05
CA LEU A 209 -9.64 -15.00 -13.95
C LEU A 209 -9.73 -16.41 -14.51
N THR A 210 -10.55 -17.30 -13.93
CA THR A 210 -10.62 -18.72 -14.28
C THR A 210 -11.04 -18.95 -15.74
N ASP A 211 -11.93 -18.10 -16.26
CA ASP A 211 -12.43 -18.13 -17.65
C ASP A 211 -11.53 -17.37 -18.63
N MET A 212 -10.44 -16.75 -18.17
CA MET A 212 -9.62 -15.91 -19.03
C MET A 212 -8.76 -16.76 -19.97
N ASN A 213 -9.13 -16.77 -21.25
CA ASN A 213 -8.35 -17.40 -22.30
C ASN A 213 -7.20 -16.50 -22.75
N ILE A 214 -5.97 -16.98 -22.57
CA ILE A 214 -4.73 -16.30 -22.88
C ILE A 214 -3.98 -17.14 -23.90
N GLN A 215 -3.92 -16.68 -25.15
CA GLN A 215 -3.24 -17.39 -26.25
C GLN A 215 -3.70 -18.85 -26.42
N GLY A 216 -4.99 -19.12 -26.21
CA GLY A 216 -5.56 -20.47 -26.28
C GLY A 216 -5.42 -21.28 -24.98
N LYS A 217 -4.87 -20.71 -23.90
CA LYS A 217 -4.70 -21.39 -22.60
C LYS A 217 -5.48 -20.70 -21.49
N LEU A 218 -6.15 -21.50 -20.65
CA LEU A 218 -6.77 -21.05 -19.41
C LEU A 218 -5.74 -21.15 -18.27
N LEU A 219 -4.84 -20.17 -18.17
CA LEU A 219 -3.74 -20.20 -17.20
C LEU A 219 -4.21 -20.24 -15.74
N PHE A 220 -5.42 -19.78 -15.48
CA PHE A 220 -5.98 -19.62 -14.14
C PHE A 220 -7.16 -20.55 -13.85
N LYS A 221 -7.40 -21.58 -14.67
CA LYS A 221 -8.57 -22.47 -14.51
C LYS A 221 -8.69 -23.09 -13.10
N ASP A 222 -7.56 -23.33 -12.44
CA ASP A 222 -7.47 -23.90 -11.09
C ASP A 222 -7.19 -22.83 -10.02
N TYR A 223 -7.23 -21.54 -10.40
CA TYR A 223 -6.91 -20.42 -9.51
C TYR A 223 -8.10 -19.99 -8.66
N ASN A 224 -8.35 -20.75 -7.61
CA ASN A 224 -9.49 -20.54 -6.69
C ASN A 224 -9.36 -19.27 -5.82
N GLN A 225 -8.25 -18.53 -5.90
CA GLN A 225 -8.04 -17.30 -5.12
C GLN A 225 -8.61 -16.05 -5.79
N GLY A 226 -9.04 -16.11 -7.05
CA GLY A 226 -9.74 -15.04 -7.79
C GLY A 226 -8.92 -13.75 -8.01
N ALA A 227 -9.48 -12.80 -8.75
CA ALA A 227 -8.96 -11.44 -8.81
C ALA A 227 -10.06 -10.39 -8.67
N VAL A 228 -9.74 -9.28 -8.01
CA VAL A 228 -10.71 -8.23 -7.74
C VAL A 228 -10.09 -6.89 -8.08
N LEU A 229 -10.81 -6.11 -8.90
CA LEU A 229 -10.54 -4.68 -9.03
C LEU A 229 -11.20 -3.96 -7.86
N TYR A 230 -10.37 -3.67 -6.87
CA TYR A 230 -10.76 -2.98 -5.68
C TYR A 230 -10.81 -1.47 -5.90
N VAL A 231 -11.95 -0.84 -5.61
CA VAL A 231 -12.11 0.62 -5.67
C VAL A 231 -12.72 1.10 -4.36
N SER A 232 -11.96 1.85 -3.57
CA SER A 232 -12.42 2.40 -2.30
C SER A 232 -12.27 3.92 -2.24
N GLU A 233 -13.21 4.59 -1.59
CA GLU A 233 -13.19 6.03 -1.37
C GLU A 233 -12.69 6.38 0.03
N PHE A 234 -11.80 7.37 0.11
CA PHE A 234 -11.35 7.99 1.36
C PHE A 234 -12.27 9.16 1.75
N SER A 235 -13.57 8.93 1.74
CA SER A 235 -14.55 9.92 2.23
C SER A 235 -14.55 9.96 3.76
N ASP A 236 -15.00 11.07 4.35
CA ASP A 236 -15.11 11.20 5.80
C ASP A 236 -15.90 10.07 6.44
N ILE A 237 -16.96 9.61 5.77
CA ILE A 237 -17.81 8.51 6.26
C ILE A 237 -17.01 7.21 6.30
N ASN A 238 -16.26 6.90 5.24
CA ASN A 238 -15.48 5.66 5.18
C ASN A 238 -14.29 5.70 6.14
N VAL A 239 -13.60 6.84 6.26
CA VAL A 239 -12.50 7.01 7.21
C VAL A 239 -13.02 6.98 8.66
N ALA A 240 -14.19 7.55 8.93
CA ALA A 240 -14.80 7.49 10.25
C ALA A 240 -15.22 6.06 10.63
N LYS A 241 -15.70 5.26 9.67
CA LYS A 241 -15.99 3.83 9.87
C LYS A 241 -14.72 3.02 10.10
N ALA A 242 -13.67 3.29 9.33
CA ALA A 242 -12.41 2.57 9.41
C ALA A 242 -11.64 2.89 10.70
N ILE A 243 -11.57 4.17 11.09
CA ILE A 243 -10.73 4.67 12.17
C ILE A 243 -11.61 5.25 13.30
N SER A 244 -12.15 6.46 13.12
CA SER A 244 -13.14 7.07 14.01
C SER A 244 -13.60 8.43 13.48
N ALA A 245 -14.81 8.86 13.87
CA ALA A 245 -15.30 10.22 13.59
C ALA A 245 -14.43 11.30 14.27
N GLN A 246 -13.88 11.02 15.45
CA GLN A 246 -13.00 11.96 16.15
C GLN A 246 -11.70 12.21 15.39
N TYR A 247 -11.13 11.17 14.81
CA TYR A 247 -9.93 11.28 13.97
C TYR A 247 -10.18 12.20 12.77
N VAL A 248 -11.29 12.02 12.04
CA VAL A 248 -11.66 12.89 10.91
C VAL A 248 -11.79 14.36 11.34
N LYS A 249 -12.45 14.63 12.48
CA LYS A 249 -12.54 15.98 13.04
C LYS A 249 -11.15 16.58 13.32
N ASN A 250 -10.25 15.80 13.91
CA ASN A 250 -8.89 16.26 14.24
C ASN A 250 -8.08 16.60 12.98
N VAL A 251 -8.11 15.75 11.95
CA VAL A 251 -7.41 16.01 10.68
C VAL A 251 -7.91 17.29 10.04
N LYS A 252 -9.23 17.48 9.96
CA LYS A 252 -9.83 18.71 9.39
C LYS A 252 -9.41 19.97 10.16
N LYS A 253 -9.42 19.92 11.49
CA LYS A 253 -8.97 21.03 12.34
C LYS A 253 -7.49 21.35 12.08
N THR A 254 -6.63 20.34 11.98
CA THR A 254 -5.21 20.51 11.67
C THR A 254 -4.99 21.14 10.30
N LEU A 255 -5.70 20.68 9.27
CA LEU A 255 -5.61 21.24 7.92
C LEU A 255 -6.09 22.70 7.87
N GLN A 256 -7.21 23.03 8.55
CA GLN A 256 -7.70 24.41 8.67
C GLN A 256 -6.69 25.32 9.36
N ASN A 257 -6.04 24.84 10.43
CA ASN A 257 -5.01 25.60 11.14
C ASN A 257 -3.79 25.84 10.26
N LYS A 258 -3.31 24.82 9.52
CA LYS A 258 -2.23 24.97 8.55
C LYS A 258 -2.60 26.01 7.49
N MET A 259 -3.79 25.93 6.88
CA MET A 259 -4.25 26.90 5.89
C MET A 259 -4.32 28.33 6.44
N ARG A 260 -4.74 28.52 7.70
CA ARG A 260 -4.73 29.83 8.36
C ARG A 260 -3.30 30.35 8.55
N GLN A 261 -2.36 29.51 8.99
CA GLN A 261 -0.95 29.88 9.13
C GLN A 261 -0.34 30.29 7.78
N TYR A 262 -0.58 29.50 6.72
CA TYR A 262 -0.17 29.85 5.36
C TYR A 262 -0.75 31.21 4.95
N LYS A 263 -2.07 31.42 5.08
CA LYS A 263 -2.68 32.71 4.75
C LYS A 263 -2.02 33.88 5.49
N ASN A 264 -1.77 33.75 6.79
CA ASN A 264 -1.14 34.78 7.60
C ASN A 264 0.32 35.05 7.21
N GLN A 265 1.08 34.01 6.85
CA GLN A 265 2.47 34.13 6.41
C GLN A 265 2.59 34.85 5.06
N TYR A 266 1.67 34.57 4.12
CA TYR A 266 1.69 35.17 2.79
C TYR A 266 0.92 36.49 2.69
N SER A 267 0.00 36.79 3.62
CA SER A 267 -0.63 38.12 3.73
C SER A 267 0.33 39.19 4.25
N MET A 268 1.39 38.81 4.99
CA MET A 268 2.45 39.75 5.42
C MET A 268 3.47 40.07 4.32
N LEU A 269 3.49 39.32 3.22
CA LEU A 269 4.36 39.60 2.06
C LEU A 269 3.75 40.62 1.07
N TYR A 270 2.52 41.09 1.32
CA TYR A 270 1.82 42.11 0.52
C TYR A 270 1.54 43.41 1.30
N ILE A 271 2.36 43.73 2.29
CA ILE A 271 2.41 45.10 2.80
C ILE A 271 3.31 45.90 1.86
N SER A 272 2.68 46.58 0.90
CA SER A 272 3.31 47.53 -0.03
C SER A 272 4.30 48.45 0.69
N PRO A 273 5.49 48.74 0.13
CA PRO A 273 6.23 49.93 0.55
C PRO A 273 5.30 51.11 0.32
N LYS A 274 5.11 51.95 1.35
CA LYS A 274 4.51 53.26 1.15
C LYS A 274 5.44 54.03 0.20
N LEU A 275 4.92 54.40 -0.97
CA LEU A 275 5.42 55.53 -1.75
C LEU A 275 5.20 56.82 -0.96
#